data_AF-A0A662IKL5-F1
#
_entry.id   AF-A0A662IKL5-F1
#
_cell.length_a   1.000
_cell.length_b   1.000
_cell.length_c   1.000
_cell.angle_alpha   90.00
_cell.angle_beta   90.00
_cell.angle_gamma   90.00
#
_symmetry.space_group_name_H-M   'P 1'
#
loop_
_entity.id
_entity.type
_entity.pdbx_description
1 polymer ?
#
loop_
_entity_poly.entity_id
_entity_poly.type
_entity_poly.pdbx_seq_one_letter_code
_entity_poly.pdbx_strand_id
1 'polypeptide(L)'
;SKSIDEYEVEAAHVQAAKQLLAAGYKLEIGDKVGFVVVQGSSEKISDRVKPYIFATMDEIDKEYYVRKQIAALALRILRHFGVNEEQLLSGVKQASLFDFLRK
;
A
#
# COMPACT_ATOMS: atom_id res chain seq x y z
N SER A 1 10.99 -15.87 12.77
CA SER A 1 9.66 -15.27 13.01
C SER A 1 9.76 -13.80 12.62
N LYS A 2 9.00 -13.34 11.61
CA LYS A 2 8.98 -11.91 11.30
C LYS A 2 8.15 -11.22 12.38
N SER A 3 8.76 -10.24 13.03
CA SER A 3 8.21 -9.57 14.20
C SER A 3 6.90 -8.87 13.86
N ILE A 4 5.97 -8.90 14.82
CA ILE A 4 4.69 -8.20 14.83
C ILE A 4 4.87 -6.69 15.06
N ASP A 5 6.11 -6.21 15.20
CA ASP A 5 6.47 -4.82 15.53
C ASP A 5 6.12 -3.74 14.47
N GLU A 6 5.49 -4.08 13.35
CA GLU A 6 4.90 -3.07 12.44
C GLU A 6 3.43 -2.73 12.80
N TYR A 7 2.85 -3.30 13.86
CA TYR A 7 1.43 -3.20 14.19
C TYR A 7 1.04 -2.20 15.31
N GLU A 8 1.93 -1.33 15.77
CA GLU A 8 1.60 -0.29 16.78
C GLU A 8 1.52 1.14 16.20
N VAL A 9 0.84 1.28 15.07
CA VAL A 9 0.50 2.57 14.48
C VAL A 9 -1.02 2.61 14.46
N GLU A 10 -1.68 3.30 15.40
CA GLU A 10 -3.16 3.41 15.53
C GLU A 10 -3.88 2.88 14.29
N ALA A 11 -4.37 1.64 14.36
CA ALA A 11 -4.61 0.87 13.16
C ALA A 11 -5.52 1.64 12.19
N ALA A 12 -5.14 1.73 10.91
CA ALA A 12 -5.80 2.60 9.92
C ALA A 12 -7.34 2.54 9.93
N HIS A 13 -7.90 1.35 10.19
CA HIS A 13 -9.34 1.14 10.32
C HIS A 13 -9.95 1.87 11.53
N VAL A 14 -9.24 2.00 12.65
CA VAL A 14 -9.64 2.79 13.82
C VAL A 14 -9.68 4.27 13.49
N GLN A 15 -8.70 4.78 12.75
CA GLN A 15 -8.69 6.19 12.31
C GLN A 15 -9.85 6.49 11.35
N ALA A 16 -10.11 5.60 10.39
CA ALA A 16 -11.29 5.69 9.54
C ALA A 16 -12.60 5.63 10.34
N ALA A 17 -12.70 4.72 11.32
CA ALA A 17 -13.87 4.62 12.19
C ALA A 17 -14.11 5.91 12.99
N LYS A 18 -13.06 6.51 13.56
CA LYS A 18 -13.13 7.80 14.26
C LYS A 18 -13.67 8.91 13.35
N GLN A 19 -13.23 8.97 12.09
CA GLN A 19 -13.72 9.94 11.11
C GLN A 19 -15.21 9.73 10.78
N LEU A 20 -15.64 8.48 10.60
CA LEU A 20 -17.06 8.15 10.38
C LEU A 20 -17.94 8.59 11.55
N LEU A 21 -17.53 8.26 12.78
CA LEU A 21 -18.25 8.65 14.00
C LEU A 21 -18.32 10.18 14.15
N ALA A 22 -17.22 10.89 13.88
CA ALA A 22 -17.18 12.35 13.91
C ALA A 22 -18.11 13.00 12.87
N ALA A 23 -18.32 12.35 11.72
CA ALA A 23 -19.25 12.76 10.68
C ALA A 23 -20.72 12.35 10.96
N GLY A 24 -21.01 11.73 12.11
CA GLY A 24 -22.37 11.35 12.53
C GLY A 24 -22.84 9.98 12.03
N TYR A 25 -21.96 9.17 11.43
CA TYR A 25 -22.30 7.79 11.09
C TYR A 25 -22.35 6.93 12.35
N LYS A 26 -23.20 5.91 12.34
CA LYS A 26 -23.28 4.90 13.40
C LYS A 26 -22.47 3.68 12.99
N LEU A 27 -21.68 3.15 13.93
CA LEU A 27 -20.92 1.91 13.76
C LEU A 27 -21.23 0.98 14.94
N GLU A 28 -21.47 -0.29 14.64
CA GLU A 28 -21.69 -1.35 15.62
C GLU A 28 -20.50 -2.32 15.67
N ILE A 29 -20.43 -3.10 16.75
CA ILE A 29 -19.40 -4.13 16.89
C ILE A 29 -19.62 -5.20 15.82
N GLY A 30 -18.60 -5.42 14.99
CA GLY A 30 -18.67 -6.35 13.86
C GLY A 30 -18.78 -5.66 12.50
N ASP A 31 -19.02 -4.35 12.46
CA ASP A 31 -19.04 -3.59 11.22
C ASP A 31 -17.66 -3.57 10.55
N LYS A 32 -17.67 -3.66 9.22
CA LYS A 32 -16.46 -3.58 8.40
C LYS A 32 -16.23 -2.13 7.97
N VAL A 33 -15.12 -1.56 8.41
CA VAL A 33 -14.71 -0.20 8.05
C VAL A 33 -13.80 -0.24 6.84
N GLY A 34 -14.34 0.13 5.68
CA GLY A 34 -13.57 0.32 4.46
C GLY A 34 -12.82 1.66 4.47
N PHE A 35 -11.53 1.63 4.15
CA PHE A 35 -10.69 2.83 4.12
C PHE A 35 -9.71 2.79 2.95
N VAL A 36 -9.20 3.96 2.61
CA VAL A 36 -8.17 4.15 1.59
C VAL A 36 -7.06 5.04 2.13
N VAL A 37 -5.84 4.83 1.63
CA VAL A 37 -4.70 5.70 1.90
C VAL A 37 -4.69 6.82 0.86
N VAL A 38 -4.69 8.06 1.34
CA VAL A 38 -4.68 9.27 0.52
C VAL A 38 -3.31 9.93 0.54
N GLN A 39 -3.07 10.81 -0.42
CA GLN A 39 -1.88 11.64 -0.48
C GLN A 39 -1.81 12.54 0.77
N GLY A 40 -0.60 12.75 1.28
CA GLY A 40 -0.36 13.56 2.47
C GLY A 40 1.12 13.60 2.82
N SER A 41 1.50 14.58 3.64
CA SER A 41 2.89 14.81 4.04
C SER A 41 3.37 13.93 5.20
N SER A 42 2.46 13.30 5.94
CA SER A 42 2.85 12.40 7.04
C SER A 42 3.43 11.10 6.50
N GLU A 43 4.58 10.67 7.03
CA GLU A 43 5.13 9.35 6.73
C GLU A 43 4.27 8.21 7.31
N LYS A 44 3.49 8.51 8.36
CA LYS A 44 2.66 7.56 9.08
C LYS A 44 1.35 7.30 8.30
N ILE A 45 1.08 6.04 7.99
CA ILE A 45 -0.10 5.65 7.20
C ILE A 45 -1.41 5.98 7.90
N SER A 46 -1.50 5.79 9.22
CA SER A 46 -2.72 6.08 9.99
C SER A 46 -3.22 7.52 9.81
N ASP A 47 -2.29 8.46 9.60
CA ASP A 47 -2.60 9.89 9.49
C ASP A 47 -3.07 10.26 8.07
N ARG A 48 -2.84 9.36 7.11
CA ARG A 48 -3.18 9.52 5.69
C ARG A 48 -4.32 8.60 5.27
N VAL A 49 -5.20 8.24 6.19
CA VAL A 49 -6.32 7.33 5.93
C VAL A 49 -7.63 8.11 5.89
N LYS A 50 -8.48 7.78 4.92
CA LYS A 50 -9.89 8.21 4.86
C LYS A 50 -10.81 7.00 4.72
N PRO A 51 -12.02 7.03 5.32
CA PRO A 51 -13.11 6.16 4.90
C PRO A 51 -13.32 6.27 3.39
N TYR A 52 -13.53 5.14 2.70
CA TYR A 52 -13.65 5.16 1.23
C TYR A 52 -14.77 6.07 0.73
N ILE A 53 -15.82 6.26 1.54
CA ILE A 53 -16.95 7.14 1.25
C ILE A 53 -16.61 8.63 1.31
N PHE A 54 -15.50 9.01 1.97
CA PHE A 54 -15.03 10.39 2.09
C PHE A 54 -13.90 10.72 1.14
N ALA A 55 -13.41 9.72 0.39
CA ALA A 55 -12.28 9.87 -0.50
C ALA A 55 -12.75 10.00 -1.94
N THR A 56 -12.04 10.84 -2.68
CA THR A 56 -12.14 10.95 -4.13
C THR A 56 -10.94 10.25 -4.79
N MET A 57 -11.07 9.94 -6.08
CA MET A 57 -10.07 9.12 -6.78
C MET A 57 -8.74 9.85 -6.99
N ASP A 58 -8.77 11.18 -7.06
CA ASP A 58 -7.61 12.06 -7.18
C ASP A 58 -6.81 12.17 -5.87
N GLU A 59 -7.46 11.97 -4.72
CA GLU A 59 -6.80 11.99 -3.42
C GLU A 59 -6.00 10.71 -3.12
N ILE A 60 -6.24 9.61 -3.83
CA ILE A 60 -5.60 8.32 -3.55
C ILE A 60 -4.08 8.39 -3.74
N ASP A 61 -3.32 7.85 -2.78
CA ASP A 61 -1.86 7.69 -2.89
C ASP A 61 -1.53 6.47 -3.77
N LYS A 62 -1.58 6.67 -5.09
CA LYS A 62 -1.30 5.62 -6.08
C LYS A 62 0.08 5.01 -5.88
N GLU A 63 1.08 5.82 -5.52
CA GLU A 63 2.46 5.38 -5.33
C GLU A 63 2.58 4.42 -4.14
N TYR A 64 1.89 4.73 -3.03
CA TYR A 64 1.78 3.82 -1.89
C TYR A 64 1.22 2.46 -2.32
N TYR A 65 0.09 2.43 -3.03
CA TYR A 65 -0.53 1.17 -3.44
C TYR A 65 0.34 0.38 -4.42
N VAL A 66 0.94 1.05 -5.41
CA VAL A 66 1.84 0.41 -6.39
C VAL A 66 3.04 -0.21 -5.69
N ARG A 67 3.73 0.52 -4.81
CA ARG A 67 4.96 0.00 -4.19
C ARG A 67 4.70 -0.93 -3.01
N LYS A 68 3.90 -0.46 -2.04
CA LYS A 68 3.77 -1.12 -0.73
C LYS A 68 2.77 -2.27 -0.72
N GLN A 69 1.85 -2.31 -1.68
CA GLN A 69 0.91 -3.42 -1.82
C GLN A 69 1.22 -4.27 -3.06
N ILE A 70 1.11 -3.70 -4.26
CA ILE A 70 1.20 -4.49 -5.50
C ILE A 70 2.62 -5.04 -5.69
N ALA A 71 3.63 -4.18 -5.76
CA ALA A 71 5.01 -4.61 -6.01
C ALA A 71 5.56 -5.46 -4.86
N ALA A 72 5.34 -5.04 -3.61
CA ALA A 72 5.75 -5.80 -2.43
C ALA A 72 5.21 -7.24 -2.44
N LEU A 73 3.93 -7.44 -2.81
CA LEU A 73 3.32 -8.76 -2.92
C LEU A 73 3.83 -9.54 -4.13
N ALA A 74 3.88 -8.92 -5.31
CA ALA A 74 4.37 -9.55 -6.53
C ALA A 74 5.83 -10.05 -6.36
N LEU A 75 6.70 -9.26 -5.74
CA LEU A 75 8.10 -9.62 -5.48
C LEU A 75 8.26 -10.78 -4.50
N ARG A 76 7.25 -11.14 -3.70
CA ARG A 76 7.30 -12.39 -2.91
C ARG A 76 7.40 -13.62 -3.81
N ILE A 77 6.82 -13.55 -5.01
CA ILE A 77 6.86 -14.62 -6.00
C ILE A 77 8.00 -14.38 -6.98
N LEU A 78 8.08 -13.19 -7.56
CA LEU A 78 8.97 -12.88 -8.69
C LEU A 78 10.47 -12.92 -8.34
N ARG A 79 10.83 -12.69 -7.07
CA ARG A 79 12.23 -12.84 -6.61
C ARG A 79 12.75 -14.27 -6.78
N HIS A 80 11.89 -15.29 -6.70
CA HIS A 80 12.28 -16.67 -6.97
C HIS A 80 12.68 -16.91 -8.42
N PHE A 81 12.24 -16.04 -9.33
CA PHE A 81 12.57 -16.05 -10.75
C PHE A 81 13.66 -15.01 -11.12
N GLY A 82 14.34 -14.45 -10.12
CA GLY A 82 15.43 -13.48 -10.32
C GLY A 82 14.97 -12.07 -10.69
N VAL A 83 13.68 -11.75 -10.58
CA VAL A 83 13.17 -10.40 -10.84
C VAL A 83 13.31 -9.55 -9.58
N ASN A 84 13.92 -8.37 -9.72
CA ASN A 84 14.04 -7.40 -8.64
C ASN A 84 12.97 -6.29 -8.74
N GLU A 85 12.89 -5.45 -7.70
CA GLU A 85 11.88 -4.38 -7.61
C GLU A 85 12.01 -3.35 -8.74
N GLU A 86 13.23 -2.98 -9.09
CA GLU A 86 13.51 -2.00 -10.14
C GLU A 86 13.04 -2.51 -11.51
N GLN A 87 13.32 -3.78 -11.82
CA GLN A 87 12.85 -4.42 -13.05
C GLN A 87 11.32 -4.49 -13.11
N LEU A 88 10.68 -4.76 -11.96
CA LEU A 88 9.22 -4.82 -11.88
C LEU A 88 8.58 -3.43 -12.08
N LEU A 89 9.15 -2.39 -11.48
CA LEU A 89 8.56 -1.04 -11.48
C LEU A 89 8.92 -0.22 -12.73
N SER A 90 10.13 -0.39 -13.28
CA SER A 90 10.56 0.33 -14.48
C SER A 90 10.07 -0.32 -15.77
N GLY A 91 9.69 -1.61 -15.72
CA GLY A 91 9.40 -2.42 -16.91
C GLY A 91 10.63 -2.69 -17.79
N VAL A 92 11.80 -2.21 -17.40
CA VAL A 92 13.05 -2.40 -18.14
C VAL A 92 13.77 -3.62 -17.59
N LYS A 93 13.89 -4.66 -18.43
CA LYS A 93 14.76 -5.80 -18.15
C LYS A 93 16.21 -5.36 -18.40
N GLN A 94 17.03 -5.30 -17.34
CA GLN A 94 18.46 -5.08 -17.49
C GLN A 94 19.06 -6.19 -18.38
N ALA A 95 19.73 -5.78 -19.47
CA ALA A 95 20.40 -6.72 -20.37
C ALA A 95 21.53 -7.44 -19.63
N SER A 96 21.57 -8.77 -19.76
CA SER A 96 22.64 -9.58 -19.19
C SER A 96 23.86 -9.58 -20.11
N LEU A 97 25.04 -9.86 -19.56
CA LEU A 97 26.26 -10.01 -20.36
C LEU A 97 26.10 -11.08 -21.47
N PHE A 98 25.29 -12.11 -21.22
CA PHE A 98 24.97 -13.16 -22.18
C PHE A 98 24.14 -12.67 -23.37
N ASP A 99 23.40 -11.57 -23.24
CA ASP A 99 22.64 -10.99 -24.35
C ASP A 99 23.58 -10.30 -25.36
N PHE A 100 24.77 -9.87 -24.91
CA PHE A 100 25.80 -9.28 -25.76
C PHE A 100 26.70 -10.34 -26.43
N LEU A 101 26.88 -11.51 -25.80
CA LEU A 101 27.69 -12.61 -26.31
C LEU A 101 27.00 -13.44 -27.43
N ARG A 102 25.71 -13.22 -27.69
CA ARG A 102 24.96 -13.88 -28.77
C ARG A 102 24.87 -13.05 -30.06
N LYS A 103 25.52 -11.88 -30.09
CA LYS A 103 25.74 -11.07 -31.28
C LYS A 103 27.12 -11.35 -31.86
#